data_AF-A0A7V8PQ33-F1
#
_entry.id   AF-A0A7V8PQ33-F1
#
_cell.length_a   1.000
_cell.length_b   1.000
_cell.length_c   1.000
_cell.angle_alpha   90.00
_cell.angle_beta   90.00
_cell.angle_gamma   90.00
#
_symmetry.space_group_name_H-M   'P 1'
#
loop_
_entity.id
_entity.type
_entity.pdbx_description
1 polymer ?
#
loop_
_entity_poly.entity_id
_entity_poly.type
_entity_poly.pdbx_seq_one_letter_code
_entity_poly.pdbx_strand_id
1 'polypeptide(L)'
;MDKIKKDDDIKKDNKILGIKNRTENWTTVNNLFDLKNKKLISYLMRNNDDESEPFDDGVQARLELFWYGYRDYLFDNNINLNTINNDAIYERFLRLFPDLQRNVLTFQNGNRKFLRIEETLNYSLEREDAPLLLFQNISHTEIDIVIETRNKLYIGEVKDSQTFGANGRLFLPHQLLRQYIMARILIDELGRNLDVVPFIISNSENTRKNGQIQLMVNLGYLDMKNVFTWENSALALM
;
A
#
# COMPACT_ATOMS: atom_id res chain seq x y z
N MET A 1 44.26 -17.16 -21.41
CA MET A 1 43.20 -16.37 -22.07
C MET A 1 41.95 -16.52 -21.21
N ASP A 2 41.93 -15.73 -20.15
CA ASP A 2 40.83 -15.70 -19.19
C ASP A 2 39.67 -14.96 -19.82
N LYS A 3 38.55 -15.67 -20.00
CA LYS A 3 37.30 -15.06 -20.44
C LYS A 3 36.77 -14.22 -19.29
N ILE A 4 36.97 -12.92 -19.46
CA ILE A 4 36.28 -11.78 -18.84
C ILE A 4 34.90 -12.23 -18.32
N LYS A 5 34.76 -12.24 -16.99
CA LYS A 5 33.46 -12.18 -16.32
C LYS A 5 32.79 -10.94 -16.88
N LYS A 6 31.72 -11.12 -17.66
CA LYS A 6 30.88 -10.00 -18.05
C LYS A 6 30.34 -9.40 -16.78
N ASP A 7 30.68 -8.14 -16.60
CA ASP A 7 29.98 -7.16 -15.78
C ASP A 7 28.51 -7.15 -16.21
N ASP A 8 27.73 -8.14 -15.73
CA ASP A 8 26.31 -7.98 -15.45
C ASP A 8 26.20 -7.06 -14.22
N ASP A 9 26.75 -5.86 -14.40
CA ASP A 9 26.71 -4.72 -13.53
C ASP A 9 25.33 -4.67 -12.91
N ILE A 10 25.32 -4.94 -11.60
CA ILE A 10 24.40 -4.49 -10.58
C ILE A 10 23.53 -3.36 -11.16
N LYS A 11 22.45 -3.74 -11.87
CA LYS A 11 21.34 -2.83 -12.08
C LYS A 11 20.87 -2.60 -10.67
N LYS A 12 21.15 -1.40 -10.15
CA LYS A 12 20.57 -0.87 -8.92
C LYS A 12 19.10 -1.25 -8.94
N ASP A 13 18.76 -2.32 -8.24
CA ASP A 13 17.43 -2.90 -8.29
C ASP A 13 16.59 -1.96 -7.43
N ASN A 14 16.16 -0.85 -8.03
CA ASN A 14 15.20 0.12 -7.49
C ASN A 14 13.79 -0.51 -7.43
N LYS A 15 13.71 -1.78 -7.04
CA LYS A 15 12.49 -2.56 -6.93
C LYS A 15 11.99 -2.47 -5.51
N ILE A 16 10.69 -2.25 -5.35
CA ILE A 16 10.02 -2.40 -4.07
C ILE A 16 9.79 -3.90 -3.80
N LEU A 17 10.25 -4.38 -2.65
CA LEU A 17 10.16 -5.80 -2.22
C LEU A 17 10.84 -6.79 -3.18
N GLY A 18 11.71 -6.30 -4.07
CA GLY A 18 12.30 -7.09 -5.16
C GLY A 18 11.37 -7.36 -6.34
N ILE A 19 10.20 -6.70 -6.40
CA ILE A 19 9.21 -6.79 -7.49
C ILE A 19 9.43 -5.65 -8.47
N LYS A 20 9.43 -5.95 -9.77
CA LYS A 20 9.58 -4.91 -10.80
C LYS A 20 8.24 -4.22 -11.05
N ASN A 21 8.16 -2.92 -10.77
CA ASN A 21 7.00 -2.13 -11.19
C ASN A 21 6.92 -2.01 -12.71
N ARG A 22 5.73 -2.30 -13.27
CA ARG A 22 5.48 -2.33 -14.71
C ARG A 22 4.71 -1.13 -15.23
N THR A 23 4.40 -0.14 -14.39
CA THR A 23 3.58 1.02 -14.79
C THR A 23 4.34 1.96 -15.74
N GLU A 24 3.74 2.27 -16.89
CA GLU A 24 4.36 3.06 -17.98
C GLU A 24 4.48 4.57 -17.68
N ASN A 25 3.72 5.08 -16.71
CA ASN A 25 3.69 6.50 -16.34
C ASN A 25 4.96 7.01 -15.60
N TRP A 26 5.93 6.13 -15.33
CA TRP A 26 7.11 6.45 -14.50
C TRP A 26 8.01 7.54 -15.11
N THR A 27 8.15 7.58 -16.44
CA THR A 27 9.06 8.51 -17.13
C THR A 27 8.63 9.97 -17.00
N THR A 28 7.32 10.22 -16.97
CA THR A 28 6.75 11.58 -16.93
C THR A 28 6.78 12.16 -15.52
N VAL A 29 6.67 11.33 -14.48
CA VAL A 29 6.58 11.81 -13.10
C VAL A 29 7.94 12.04 -12.44
N ASN A 30 8.98 11.28 -12.80
CA ASN A 30 10.33 11.44 -12.22
C ASN A 30 10.89 12.86 -12.36
N ASN A 31 10.71 13.49 -13.53
CA ASN A 31 11.20 14.86 -13.77
C ASN A 31 10.48 15.93 -12.90
N LEU A 32 9.28 15.63 -12.38
CA LEU A 32 8.48 16.55 -11.56
C LEU A 32 8.64 16.30 -10.05
N PHE A 33 9.11 15.12 -9.64
CA PHE A 33 9.04 14.65 -8.24
C PHE A 33 10.40 14.60 -7.52
N ASP A 34 11.53 14.75 -8.22
CA ASP A 34 12.87 14.41 -7.73
C ASP A 34 13.32 15.11 -6.42
N LEU A 35 13.02 16.41 -6.24
CA LEU A 35 13.41 17.14 -5.01
C LEU A 35 12.48 16.88 -3.82
N LYS A 36 11.22 16.50 -4.07
CA LYS A 36 10.22 16.29 -3.02
C LYS A 36 10.37 14.92 -2.34
N ASN A 37 10.99 13.96 -3.03
CA ASN A 37 11.18 12.58 -2.57
C ASN A 37 12.01 12.46 -1.29
N LYS A 38 13.20 13.08 -1.27
CA LYS A 38 14.09 12.98 -0.09
C LYS A 38 13.46 13.56 1.17
N LYS A 39 12.79 14.72 1.04
CA LYS A 39 12.10 15.37 2.17
C LYS A 39 10.94 14.50 2.68
N LEU A 40 10.13 13.92 1.80
CA LEU A 40 9.04 13.02 2.18
C LEU A 40 9.57 11.77 2.91
N ILE A 41 10.58 11.11 2.34
CA ILE A 41 11.21 9.92 2.94
C ILE A 41 11.74 10.25 4.34
N SER A 42 12.54 11.31 4.48
CA SER A 42 13.10 11.71 5.78
C SER A 42 12.02 12.09 6.79
N TYR A 43 10.94 12.75 6.36
CA TYR A 43 9.80 13.08 7.22
C TYR A 43 9.10 11.82 7.72
N LEU A 44 8.77 10.88 6.84
CA LEU A 44 8.10 9.64 7.19
C LEU A 44 8.96 8.77 8.11
N MET A 45 10.24 8.62 7.80
CA MET A 45 11.16 7.84 8.63
C MET A 45 11.29 8.44 10.03
N ARG A 46 11.50 9.76 10.14
CA ARG A 46 11.59 10.45 11.43
C ARG A 46 10.31 10.33 12.24
N ASN A 47 9.15 10.55 11.64
CA ASN A 47 7.89 10.55 12.35
C ASN A 47 7.41 9.16 12.76
N ASN A 48 7.95 8.11 12.14
CA ASN A 48 7.59 6.72 12.42
C ASN A 48 8.75 5.96 13.09
N ASP A 49 9.74 6.64 13.66
CA ASP A 49 10.86 6.03 14.38
C ASP A 49 11.55 4.93 13.55
N ASP A 50 11.70 5.17 12.25
CA ASP A 50 12.33 4.25 11.32
C ASP A 50 13.83 4.54 11.20
N GLU A 51 14.58 3.84 12.04
CA GLU A 51 16.05 3.86 12.06
C GLU A 51 16.66 2.81 11.12
N SER A 52 15.96 2.47 10.02
CA SER A 52 16.47 1.51 9.03
C SER A 52 17.86 1.89 8.53
N GLU A 53 18.79 0.94 8.64
CA GLU A 53 20.08 1.01 7.96
C GLU A 53 19.87 1.03 6.43
N PRO A 54 20.78 1.68 5.67
CA PRO A 54 20.74 1.63 4.22
C PRO A 54 20.77 0.20 3.66
N PHE A 55 20.19 0.02 2.48
CA PHE A 55 20.33 -1.20 1.68
C PHE A 55 21.81 -1.48 1.34
N ASP A 56 22.12 -2.70 0.87
CA ASP A 56 23.50 -3.12 0.60
C ASP A 56 24.18 -2.28 -0.50
N ASP A 57 23.37 -1.61 -1.34
CA ASP A 57 23.79 -0.67 -2.37
C ASP A 57 23.99 0.77 -1.85
N GLY A 58 23.84 0.99 -0.54
CA GLY A 58 23.96 2.28 0.12
C GLY A 58 22.72 3.17 0.03
N VAL A 59 21.64 2.73 -0.62
CA VAL A 59 20.39 3.51 -0.72
C VAL A 59 19.64 3.43 0.61
N GLN A 60 19.20 4.57 1.15
CA GLN A 60 18.48 4.60 2.44
C GLN A 60 17.03 4.09 2.31
N ALA A 61 16.36 4.44 1.21
CA ALA A 61 15.00 4.03 0.92
C ALA A 61 14.77 3.97 -0.59
N ARG A 62 13.93 3.05 -1.04
CA ARG A 62 13.49 2.93 -2.44
C ARG A 62 12.10 3.52 -2.56
N LEU A 63 11.82 4.20 -3.67
CA LEU A 63 10.53 4.84 -3.93
C LEU A 63 10.02 4.43 -5.30
N GLU A 64 8.76 4.05 -5.38
CA GLU A 64 8.03 3.82 -6.62
C GLU A 64 6.67 4.51 -6.57
N LEU A 65 6.13 4.80 -7.75
CA LEU A 65 4.81 5.43 -7.92
C LEU A 65 3.87 4.49 -8.67
N PHE A 66 2.56 4.63 -8.42
CA PHE A 66 1.50 3.85 -9.08
C PHE A 66 1.78 2.34 -9.08
N TRP A 67 2.06 1.83 -7.88
CA TRP A 67 2.51 0.47 -7.65
C TRP A 67 1.33 -0.48 -7.50
N TYR A 68 1.29 -1.52 -8.34
CA TYR A 68 0.27 -2.57 -8.28
C TYR A 68 0.67 -3.78 -7.44
N GLY A 69 1.90 -3.80 -6.91
CA GLY A 69 2.44 -4.78 -5.97
C GLY A 69 2.10 -6.23 -6.29
N TYR A 70 0.95 -6.69 -5.81
CA TYR A 70 0.46 -8.04 -6.02
C TYR A 70 0.35 -8.42 -7.50
N ARG A 71 -0.15 -7.53 -8.38
CA ARG A 71 -0.24 -7.82 -9.83
C ARG A 71 1.13 -8.09 -10.45
N ASP A 72 2.09 -7.26 -10.09
CA ASP A 72 3.43 -7.31 -10.67
C ASP A 72 4.22 -8.48 -10.07
N TYR A 73 3.99 -8.81 -8.80
CA TYR A 73 4.45 -10.06 -8.17
C TYR A 73 3.98 -11.31 -8.94
N LEU A 74 2.70 -11.39 -9.28
CA LEU A 74 2.16 -12.52 -10.04
C LEU A 74 2.86 -12.65 -11.39
N PHE A 75 3.06 -11.51 -12.07
CA PHE A 75 3.72 -11.49 -13.37
C PHE A 75 5.18 -11.94 -13.28
N ASP A 76 5.96 -11.39 -12.33
CA ASP A 76 7.37 -11.73 -12.13
C ASP A 76 7.58 -13.21 -11.78
N ASN A 77 6.58 -13.85 -11.15
CA ASN A 77 6.60 -15.26 -10.78
C ASN A 77 5.88 -16.18 -11.77
N ASN A 78 5.43 -15.67 -12.93
CA ASN A 78 4.64 -16.41 -13.93
C ASN A 78 3.39 -17.10 -13.36
N ILE A 79 2.77 -16.50 -12.34
CA ILE A 79 1.52 -16.98 -11.74
C ILE A 79 0.35 -16.42 -12.55
N ASN A 80 -0.57 -17.29 -12.96
CA ASN A 80 -1.76 -16.93 -13.73
C ASN A 80 -3.03 -17.45 -13.05
N LEU A 81 -4.20 -17.10 -13.59
CA LEU A 81 -5.50 -17.49 -13.00
C LEU A 81 -5.70 -19.00 -12.84
N ASN A 82 -4.98 -19.83 -13.60
CA ASN A 82 -5.09 -21.29 -13.51
C ASN A 82 -4.12 -21.89 -12.47
N THR A 83 -3.10 -21.13 -12.04
CA THR A 83 -2.08 -21.59 -11.11
C THR A 83 -2.14 -20.89 -9.75
N ILE A 84 -2.90 -19.80 -9.65
CA ILE A 84 -3.11 -19.08 -8.40
C ILE A 84 -3.93 -19.93 -7.42
N ASN A 85 -3.45 -20.00 -6.17
CA ASN A 85 -4.19 -20.61 -5.08
C ASN A 85 -4.96 -19.52 -4.31
N ASN A 86 -6.20 -19.26 -4.73
CA ASN A 86 -7.04 -18.25 -4.09
C ASN A 86 -7.34 -18.59 -2.62
N ASP A 87 -7.45 -19.88 -2.30
CA ASP A 87 -7.73 -20.33 -0.93
C ASP A 87 -6.56 -20.01 0.00
N ALA A 88 -5.32 -20.20 -0.45
CA ALA A 88 -4.14 -19.82 0.34
C ALA A 88 -4.09 -18.31 0.65
N ILE A 89 -4.49 -17.47 -0.31
CA ILE A 89 -4.59 -16.01 -0.12
C ILE A 89 -5.70 -15.69 0.88
N TYR A 90 -6.83 -16.37 0.77
CA TYR A 90 -7.97 -16.18 1.64
C TYR A 90 -7.66 -16.60 3.09
N GLU A 91 -7.04 -17.76 3.30
CA GLU A 91 -6.54 -18.20 4.60
C GLU A 91 -5.54 -17.21 5.20
N ARG A 92 -4.65 -16.65 4.37
CA ARG A 92 -3.73 -15.57 4.79
C ARG A 92 -4.50 -14.33 5.25
N PHE A 93 -5.54 -13.93 4.51
CA PHE A 93 -6.42 -12.83 4.90
C PHE A 93 -7.13 -13.10 6.23
N LEU A 94 -7.74 -14.27 6.41
CA LEU A 94 -8.42 -14.66 7.65
C LEU A 94 -7.47 -14.60 8.85
N ARG A 95 -6.25 -15.13 8.70
CA ARG A 95 -5.24 -15.11 9.75
C ARG A 95 -4.77 -13.70 10.09
N LEU A 96 -4.56 -12.85 9.09
CA LEU A 96 -4.05 -11.49 9.30
C LEU A 96 -5.14 -10.51 9.79
N PHE A 97 -6.40 -10.78 9.47
CA PHE A 97 -7.52 -9.86 9.67
C PHE A 97 -8.77 -10.53 10.29
N PRO A 98 -8.65 -11.33 11.37
CA PRO A 98 -9.72 -12.19 11.86
C PRO A 98 -10.99 -11.43 12.28
N ASP A 99 -10.83 -10.19 12.77
CA ASP A 99 -11.92 -9.37 13.28
C ASP A 99 -12.36 -8.24 12.34
N LEU A 100 -11.83 -8.19 11.12
CA LEU A 100 -11.99 -7.01 10.26
C LEU A 100 -13.46 -6.73 9.92
N GLN A 101 -14.23 -7.73 9.52
CA GLN A 101 -15.64 -7.56 9.18
C GLN A 101 -16.43 -6.96 10.35
N ARG A 102 -16.29 -7.55 11.53
CA ARG A 102 -16.91 -7.09 12.77
C ARG A 102 -16.51 -5.65 13.10
N ASN A 103 -15.23 -5.32 13.02
CA ASN A 103 -14.72 -3.99 13.33
C ASN A 103 -15.21 -2.93 12.33
N VAL A 104 -15.36 -3.29 11.05
CA VAL A 104 -15.88 -2.40 10.01
C VAL A 104 -17.40 -2.20 10.16
N LEU A 105 -18.17 -3.25 10.47
CA LEU A 105 -19.63 -3.18 10.70
C LEU A 105 -20.00 -2.37 11.94
N THR A 106 -19.22 -2.51 13.01
CA THR A 106 -19.48 -1.85 14.30
C THR A 106 -18.95 -0.42 14.35
N PHE A 107 -18.22 0.04 13.31
CA PHE A 107 -17.70 1.40 13.27
C PHE A 107 -18.81 2.46 13.12
N GLN A 108 -18.91 3.36 14.10
CA GLN A 108 -19.95 4.39 14.18
C GLN A 108 -19.45 5.83 14.04
N ASN A 109 -18.13 6.05 13.88
CA ASN A 109 -17.53 7.39 13.88
C ASN A 109 -17.39 7.98 12.45
N GLY A 110 -17.19 9.29 12.34
CA GLY A 110 -16.94 10.00 11.08
C GLY A 110 -18.14 10.12 10.12
N ASN A 111 -17.90 10.69 8.93
CA ASN A 111 -18.94 10.84 7.91
C ASN A 111 -19.20 9.49 7.21
N ARG A 112 -20.15 8.71 7.74
CA ARG A 112 -20.53 7.36 7.27
C ARG A 112 -21.01 7.30 5.82
N LYS A 113 -21.29 8.44 5.18
CA LYS A 113 -21.76 8.50 3.78
C LYS A 113 -20.85 7.71 2.81
N PHE A 114 -19.58 7.52 3.16
CA PHE A 114 -18.57 6.84 2.34
C PHE A 114 -18.14 5.46 2.85
N LEU A 115 -18.84 4.91 3.85
CA LEU A 115 -18.53 3.61 4.46
C LEU A 115 -19.70 2.61 4.31
N ARG A 116 -20.52 2.77 3.26
CA ARG A 116 -21.66 1.88 3.05
C ARG A 116 -21.17 0.48 2.68
N ILE A 117 -21.51 -0.47 3.53
CA ILE A 117 -21.23 -1.90 3.39
C ILE A 117 -22.53 -2.69 3.47
N GLU A 118 -22.51 -3.89 2.91
CA GLU A 118 -23.54 -4.91 3.00
C GLU A 118 -22.90 -6.15 3.65
N GLU A 119 -23.38 -6.52 4.83
CA GLU A 119 -22.78 -7.56 5.68
C GLU A 119 -22.62 -8.91 4.98
N THR A 120 -23.57 -9.27 4.12
CA THR A 120 -23.58 -10.51 3.35
C THR A 120 -22.66 -10.47 2.12
N LEU A 121 -22.13 -9.30 1.75
CA LEU A 121 -21.28 -9.11 0.56
C LEU A 121 -19.84 -8.73 0.93
N ASN A 122 -19.68 -7.70 1.76
CA ASN A 122 -18.39 -7.07 2.00
C ASN A 122 -17.71 -7.69 3.22
N TYR A 123 -16.43 -8.03 3.08
CA TYR A 123 -15.61 -8.66 4.13
C TYR A 123 -16.20 -9.97 4.67
N SER A 124 -17.18 -10.57 3.99
CA SER A 124 -17.94 -11.70 4.52
C SER A 124 -17.15 -12.99 4.48
N LEU A 125 -16.99 -13.63 5.64
CA LEU A 125 -16.16 -14.81 5.79
C LEU A 125 -16.83 -16.12 5.29
N GLU A 126 -18.13 -16.06 5.02
CA GLU A 126 -18.99 -17.25 4.82
C GLU A 126 -19.33 -17.51 3.33
N ARG A 127 -18.82 -16.68 2.41
CA ARG A 127 -19.18 -16.81 0.98
C ARG A 127 -18.25 -17.76 0.25
N GLU A 128 -18.84 -18.63 -0.57
CA GLU A 128 -18.09 -19.54 -1.46
C GLU A 128 -17.24 -18.80 -2.50
N ASP A 129 -17.69 -17.63 -2.97
CA ASP A 129 -16.95 -16.81 -3.94
C ASP A 129 -15.95 -15.83 -3.32
N ALA A 130 -15.85 -15.77 -1.98
CA ALA A 130 -14.98 -14.83 -1.28
C ALA A 130 -13.49 -14.94 -1.68
N PRO A 131 -12.89 -16.15 -1.81
CA PRO A 131 -11.48 -16.26 -2.20
C PRO A 131 -11.17 -15.59 -3.54
N LEU A 132 -12.04 -15.81 -4.55
CA LEU A 132 -11.87 -15.22 -5.88
C LEU A 132 -12.08 -13.70 -5.85
N LEU A 133 -13.11 -13.21 -5.16
CA LEU A 133 -13.39 -11.77 -5.09
C LEU A 133 -12.32 -11.01 -4.31
N LEU A 134 -11.80 -11.60 -3.22
CA LEU A 134 -10.64 -11.06 -2.50
C LEU A 134 -9.42 -10.97 -3.43
N PHE A 135 -9.09 -12.06 -4.12
CA PHE A 135 -7.98 -12.10 -5.07
C PHE A 135 -8.13 -11.01 -6.15
N GLN A 136 -9.32 -10.86 -6.74
CA GLN A 136 -9.60 -9.81 -7.71
C GLN A 136 -9.43 -8.41 -7.12
N ASN A 137 -9.81 -8.20 -5.87
CA ASN A 137 -9.64 -6.91 -5.21
C ASN A 137 -8.15 -6.56 -5.02
N ILE A 138 -7.34 -7.48 -4.49
CA ILE A 138 -5.92 -7.20 -4.22
C ILE A 138 -5.09 -7.09 -5.51
N SER A 139 -5.38 -7.91 -6.53
CA SER A 139 -4.63 -7.91 -7.80
C SER A 139 -4.89 -6.68 -8.68
N HIS A 140 -6.00 -5.97 -8.46
CA HIS A 140 -6.33 -4.73 -9.17
C HIS A 140 -6.17 -3.48 -8.30
N THR A 141 -5.52 -3.59 -7.13
CA THR A 141 -5.27 -2.45 -6.25
C THR A 141 -3.96 -1.77 -6.62
N GLU A 142 -4.03 -0.47 -6.89
CA GLU A 142 -2.89 0.43 -7.10
C GLU A 142 -2.64 1.26 -5.84
N ILE A 143 -1.38 1.59 -5.58
CA ILE A 143 -0.93 2.52 -4.53
C ILE A 143 -0.15 3.66 -5.19
N ASP A 144 -0.52 4.92 -4.93
CA ASP A 144 0.07 6.08 -5.60
C ASP A 144 1.56 6.23 -5.33
N ILE A 145 1.98 6.05 -4.08
CA ILE A 145 3.38 6.15 -3.64
C ILE A 145 3.72 4.97 -2.75
N VAL A 146 4.83 4.29 -3.02
CA VAL A 146 5.36 3.26 -2.13
C VAL A 146 6.81 3.55 -1.83
N ILE A 147 7.16 3.51 -0.53
CA ILE A 147 8.54 3.68 -0.08
C ILE A 147 8.93 2.45 0.73
N GLU A 148 10.01 1.80 0.34
CA GLU A 148 10.58 0.66 1.06
C GLU A 148 11.84 1.10 1.80
N THR A 149 11.89 0.80 3.10
CA THR A 149 13.10 0.77 3.92
C THR A 149 13.37 -0.67 4.35
N ARG A 150 14.45 -0.93 5.08
CA ARG A 150 14.73 -2.29 5.57
C ARG A 150 13.69 -2.81 6.57
N ASN A 151 13.03 -1.91 7.30
CA ASN A 151 12.10 -2.27 8.36
C ASN A 151 10.64 -1.97 8.01
N LYS A 152 10.38 -1.06 7.05
CA LYS A 152 9.02 -0.58 6.77
C LYS A 152 8.70 -0.50 5.28
N LEU A 153 7.42 -0.68 4.99
CA LEU A 153 6.81 -0.39 3.71
C LEU A 153 5.78 0.73 3.92
N TYR A 154 6.12 1.95 3.49
CA TYR A 154 5.18 3.05 3.51
C TYR A 154 4.29 2.98 2.28
N ILE A 155 2.98 3.07 2.47
CA ILE A 155 2.00 3.08 1.38
C ILE A 155 1.20 4.37 1.39
N GLY A 156 1.29 5.12 0.30
CA GLY A 156 0.83 6.50 0.20
C GLY A 156 -0.31 6.66 -0.78
N GLU A 157 -1.29 7.46 -0.38
CA GLU A 157 -2.37 7.95 -1.26
C GLU A 157 -2.30 9.48 -1.34
N VAL A 158 -2.35 10.02 -2.56
CA VAL A 158 -2.35 11.46 -2.83
C VAL A 158 -3.75 11.89 -3.27
N LYS A 159 -4.29 12.92 -2.61
CA LYS A 159 -5.65 13.41 -2.88
C LYS A 159 -5.73 14.93 -3.04
N ASP A 160 -6.15 15.34 -4.23
CA ASP A 160 -6.55 16.73 -4.48
C ASP A 160 -7.97 17.05 -3.97
N SER A 161 -8.80 16.03 -3.73
CA SER A 161 -10.18 16.16 -3.22
C SER A 161 -10.46 15.23 -2.03
N GLN A 162 -11.47 15.55 -1.23
CA GLN A 162 -11.74 14.88 0.06
C GLN A 162 -12.34 13.46 -0.04
N THR A 163 -12.52 12.91 -1.24
CA THR A 163 -13.20 11.63 -1.43
C THR A 163 -12.26 10.52 -1.88
N PHE A 164 -12.19 9.46 -1.08
CA PHE A 164 -11.56 8.18 -1.45
C PHE A 164 -12.58 7.29 -2.13
N GLY A 165 -12.12 6.44 -3.06
CA GLY A 165 -12.99 5.51 -3.76
C GLY A 165 -13.64 4.53 -2.78
N ALA A 166 -14.95 4.31 -2.92
CA ALA A 166 -15.68 3.24 -2.24
C ALA A 166 -16.63 2.58 -3.24
N ASN A 167 -16.59 1.25 -3.32
CA ASN A 167 -17.49 0.48 -4.17
C ASN A 167 -18.08 -0.71 -3.40
N GLY A 168 -19.34 -0.57 -2.98
CA GLY A 168 -20.06 -1.59 -2.21
C GLY A 168 -20.23 -2.93 -2.94
N ARG A 169 -19.95 -3.02 -4.25
CA ARG A 169 -19.97 -4.28 -5.00
C ARG A 169 -18.69 -5.12 -4.83
N LEU A 170 -17.63 -4.56 -4.23
CA LEU A 170 -16.36 -5.25 -4.04
C LEU A 170 -16.33 -5.97 -2.70
N PHE A 171 -15.60 -7.08 -2.60
CA PHE A 171 -15.36 -7.76 -1.32
C PHE A 171 -14.75 -6.81 -0.28
N LEU A 172 -13.77 -6.00 -0.69
CA LEU A 172 -13.14 -4.93 0.07
C LEU A 172 -13.60 -3.57 -0.50
N PRO A 173 -14.71 -2.98 -0.06
CA PRO A 173 -15.29 -1.78 -0.65
C PRO A 173 -14.43 -0.52 -0.48
N HIS A 174 -13.68 -0.41 0.61
CA HIS A 174 -12.92 0.80 0.97
C HIS A 174 -11.50 0.78 0.39
N GLN A 175 -11.14 1.80 -0.37
CA GLN A 175 -9.83 1.91 -1.04
C GLN A 175 -8.65 1.84 -0.08
N LEU A 176 -8.65 2.61 1.02
CA LEU A 176 -7.51 2.63 1.94
C LEU A 176 -7.28 1.27 2.62
N LEU A 177 -8.38 0.58 2.98
CA LEU A 177 -8.29 -0.77 3.52
C LEU A 177 -7.80 -1.77 2.47
N ARG A 178 -8.27 -1.68 1.21
CA ARG A 178 -7.77 -2.52 0.12
C ARG A 178 -6.26 -2.42 -0.04
N GLN A 179 -5.73 -1.21 -0.07
CA GLN A 179 -4.29 -0.96 -0.23
C GLN A 179 -3.50 -1.56 0.94
N TYR A 180 -3.95 -1.33 2.17
CA TYR A 180 -3.32 -1.88 3.37
C TYR A 180 -3.35 -3.41 3.41
N ILE A 181 -4.52 -4.02 3.13
CA ILE A 181 -4.69 -5.48 3.11
C ILE A 181 -3.81 -6.10 2.03
N MET A 182 -3.80 -5.53 0.81
CA MET A 182 -2.94 -6.00 -0.27
C MET A 182 -1.47 -5.99 0.13
N ALA A 183 -0.98 -4.88 0.69
CA ALA A 183 0.41 -4.75 1.12
C ALA A 183 0.78 -5.76 2.23
N ARG A 184 -0.10 -5.94 3.24
CA ARG A 184 0.13 -6.89 4.33
C ARG A 184 0.12 -8.35 3.85
N ILE A 185 -0.82 -8.72 2.99
CA ILE A 185 -0.86 -10.06 2.38
C ILE A 185 0.43 -10.30 1.59
N LEU A 186 0.87 -9.34 0.78
CA LEU A 186 2.07 -9.49 -0.04
C LEU A 186 3.35 -9.62 0.79
N ILE A 187 3.52 -8.81 1.85
CA ILE A 187 4.66 -8.92 2.76
C ILE A 187 4.73 -10.31 3.39
N ASP A 188 3.59 -10.78 3.89
CA ASP A 188 3.48 -12.09 4.53
C ASP A 188 3.68 -13.23 3.50
N GLU A 189 3.20 -13.08 2.26
CA GLU A 189 3.46 -14.00 1.12
C GLU A 189 4.96 -14.12 0.81
N LEU A 190 5.68 -13.00 0.84
CA LEU A 190 7.11 -12.94 0.60
C LEU A 190 7.95 -13.36 1.81
N GLY A 191 7.33 -13.68 2.96
CA GLY A 191 8.03 -13.99 4.20
C GLY A 191 8.87 -12.83 4.73
N ARG A 192 8.48 -11.58 4.43
CA ARG A 192 9.18 -10.37 4.86
C ARG A 192 8.68 -9.93 6.23
N ASN A 193 9.58 -9.45 7.08
CA ASN A 193 9.24 -8.83 8.35
C ASN A 193 9.29 -7.30 8.22
N LEU A 194 8.29 -6.73 7.55
CA LEU A 194 8.16 -5.29 7.34
C LEU A 194 6.87 -4.77 7.98
N ASP A 195 6.97 -3.64 8.67
CA ASP A 195 5.79 -2.89 9.11
C ASP A 195 5.18 -2.15 7.93
N VAL A 196 3.86 -2.25 7.73
CA VAL A 196 3.17 -1.43 6.72
C VAL A 196 2.71 -0.14 7.38
N VAL A 197 3.14 0.99 6.83
CA VAL A 197 2.81 2.32 7.35
C VAL A 197 2.03 3.10 6.30
N PRO A 198 0.69 3.14 6.39
CA PRO A 198 -0.12 4.00 5.54
C PRO A 198 0.15 5.47 5.81
N PHE A 199 0.15 6.28 4.75
CA PHE A 199 0.15 7.73 4.84
C PHE A 199 -0.74 8.35 3.76
N ILE A 200 -1.24 9.55 4.03
CA ILE A 200 -2.11 10.30 3.13
C ILE A 200 -1.57 11.71 2.98
N ILE A 201 -1.42 12.14 1.73
CA ILE A 201 -1.10 13.52 1.38
C ILE A 201 -2.34 14.15 0.73
N SER A 202 -2.82 15.29 1.25
CA SER A 202 -3.96 15.98 0.63
C SER A 202 -3.84 17.49 0.63
N ASN A 203 -4.66 18.19 -0.15
CA ASN A 203 -4.67 19.66 -0.15
C ASN A 203 -5.55 20.26 0.97
N SER A 204 -6.14 19.46 1.85
CA SER A 204 -7.14 19.94 2.80
C SER A 204 -7.09 19.18 4.13
N GLU A 205 -6.93 19.90 5.24
CA GLU A 205 -6.99 19.32 6.60
C GLU A 205 -8.32 18.63 6.91
N ASN A 206 -9.42 18.99 6.23
CA ASN A 206 -10.69 18.27 6.38
C ASN A 206 -10.62 16.81 5.91
N THR A 207 -9.61 16.42 5.14
CA THR A 207 -9.34 15.02 4.77
C THR A 207 -9.21 14.15 6.03
N ARG A 208 -8.64 14.70 7.12
CA ARG A 208 -8.57 14.02 8.42
C ARG A 208 -9.94 13.55 8.94
N LYS A 209 -11.04 14.21 8.58
CA LYS A 209 -12.42 13.86 9.00
C LYS A 209 -13.09 12.82 8.10
N ASN A 210 -12.41 12.36 7.04
CA ASN A 210 -12.97 11.39 6.11
C ASN A 210 -13.26 10.04 6.81
N GLY A 211 -14.40 9.42 6.49
CA GLY A 211 -14.81 8.16 7.10
C GLY A 211 -13.80 7.02 6.94
N GLN A 212 -13.17 6.87 5.76
CA GLN A 212 -12.15 5.82 5.55
C GLN A 212 -10.89 6.07 6.38
N ILE A 213 -10.47 7.32 6.55
CA ILE A 213 -9.34 7.67 7.43
C ILE A 213 -9.69 7.37 8.88
N GLN A 214 -10.85 7.82 9.35
CA GLN A 214 -11.29 7.57 10.72
C GLN A 214 -11.45 6.07 11.01
N LEU A 215 -11.90 5.29 10.02
CA LEU A 215 -11.97 3.84 10.11
C LEU A 215 -10.57 3.22 10.22
N MET A 216 -9.62 3.61 9.36
CA MET A 216 -8.24 3.11 9.40
C MET A 216 -7.55 3.42 10.75
N VAL A 217 -7.80 4.61 11.31
CA VAL A 217 -7.30 5.01 12.64
C VAL A 217 -7.93 4.16 13.74
N ASN A 218 -9.25 3.96 13.69
CA ASN A 218 -9.96 3.12 14.66
C ASN A 218 -9.50 1.66 14.62
N LEU A 219 -9.10 1.17 13.44
CA LEU A 219 -8.53 -0.17 13.27
C LEU A 219 -7.05 -0.25 13.71
N GLY A 220 -6.42 0.87 14.05
CA GLY A 220 -4.99 0.93 14.38
C GLY A 220 -4.07 0.76 13.17
N TYR A 221 -4.59 0.89 11.94
CA TYR A 221 -3.83 0.71 10.70
C TYR A 221 -3.22 2.01 10.18
N LEU A 222 -3.71 3.17 10.64
CA LEU A 222 -3.22 4.49 10.26
C LEU A 222 -3.04 5.35 11.51
N ASP A 223 -1.87 5.98 11.62
CA ASP A 223 -1.65 7.03 12.60
C ASP A 223 -2.02 8.40 11.99
N MET A 224 -2.74 9.24 12.73
CA MET A 224 -3.11 10.59 12.31
C MET A 224 -1.92 11.51 12.04
N LYS A 225 -0.72 11.21 12.59
CA LYS A 225 0.50 11.93 12.22
C LYS A 225 0.91 11.71 10.76
N ASN A 226 0.45 10.63 10.15
CA ASN A 226 0.71 10.26 8.76
C ASN A 226 -0.40 10.76 7.80
N VAL A 227 -1.31 11.61 8.27
CA VAL A 227 -2.28 12.33 7.43
C VAL A 227 -1.90 13.79 7.41
N PHE A 228 -1.35 14.29 6.31
CA PHE A 228 -0.81 15.64 6.25
C PHE A 228 -1.09 16.30 4.90
N THR A 229 -0.98 17.63 4.88
CA THR A 229 -0.98 18.38 3.63
C THR A 229 0.43 18.49 3.07
N TRP A 230 0.54 18.83 1.78
CA TRP A 230 1.83 19.21 1.21
C TRP A 230 2.50 20.34 2.00
N GLU A 231 1.71 21.28 2.53
CA GLU A 231 2.20 22.36 3.39
C GLU A 231 2.60 21.89 4.79
N ASN A 232 1.94 20.88 5.37
CA ASN A 232 2.26 20.41 6.72
C ASN A 232 3.33 19.31 6.76
N SER A 233 3.59 18.64 5.64
CA SER A 233 4.83 17.90 5.48
C SER A 233 6.00 18.87 5.53
N ALA A 234 7.21 18.41 5.88
CA ALA A 234 8.45 19.21 5.86
C ALA A 234 8.82 19.81 4.46
N LEU A 235 7.89 19.77 3.49
CA LEU A 235 7.93 20.39 2.18
C LEU A 235 7.53 21.88 2.19
N ALA A 236 6.92 22.44 3.26
CA ALA A 236 6.59 23.89 3.34
C ALA A 236 7.76 24.84 3.61
N LEU A 237 8.95 24.34 3.97
CA LEU A 237 10.12 25.21 4.07
C LEU A 237 10.73 25.43 2.67
N MET A 238 10.17 26.43 1.98
CA MET A 238 10.93 27.47 1.30
C MET A 238 10.76 28.77 2.08
#